data_AF-A0A9W6ZAW5-F1
#
_entry.id   AF-A0A9W6ZAW5-F1
#
_cell.length_a   1.000
_cell.length_b   1.000
_cell.length_c   1.000
_cell.angle_alpha   90.00
_cell.angle_beta   90.00
_cell.angle_gamma   90.00
#
_symmetry.space_group_name_H-M   'P 1'
#
loop_
_entity.id
_entity.type
_entity.pdbx_description
1 polymer ?
#
loop_
_entity_poly.entity_id
_entity_poly.type
_entity_poly.pdbx_seq_one_letter_code
_entity_poly.pdbx_strand_id
1 'polypeptide(L)'
;MDIGFGDKNQIIGNMVNKVMLEGAEQQEAQIDADMAKYDELMNDEDALERLRQKRKEKLIQDQKKRLDWQAQGHGRYMELSDTKEFFHAAKTSQRMVVHFYRPTTRYCENVDAHFEKLCKKHMETRFVKIDAEKSEYLVDKLGIVMIPTMLLVKDGKVVHHIRGFDELGGTDEFSTQLLAWVLSQHSVLTYDGDMPEEYFKGKGVNSVHVAMLNGKYGGADNIREGINSYKDYGDSDEDDYS
;
A
#
# COMPACT_ATOMS: atom_id res chain seq x y z
N MET A 1 -14.50 -55.29 22.86
CA MET A 1 -14.02 -53.91 22.65
C MET A 1 -13.42 -53.88 21.26
N ASP A 2 -14.18 -53.39 20.29
CA ASP A 2 -13.69 -53.19 18.93
C ASP A 2 -13.79 -51.69 18.62
N ILE A 3 -12.70 -51.13 18.15
CA ILE A 3 -12.35 -49.71 18.28
C ILE A 3 -12.65 -49.04 16.94
N GLY A 4 -13.79 -48.34 16.85
CA GLY A 4 -14.32 -47.70 15.63
C GLY A 4 -13.53 -46.48 15.14
N PHE A 5 -12.29 -46.68 14.68
CA PHE A 5 -11.44 -45.62 14.10
C PHE A 5 -11.09 -45.81 12.60
N GLY A 6 -11.57 -46.88 11.94
CA GLY A 6 -11.18 -47.21 10.57
C GLY A 6 -11.82 -46.38 9.44
N ASP A 7 -13.09 -45.97 9.59
CA ASP A 7 -13.86 -45.38 8.48
C ASP A 7 -13.52 -43.92 8.20
N LYS A 8 -13.29 -43.11 9.25
CA LYS A 8 -13.06 -41.67 9.08
C LYS A 8 -11.72 -41.36 8.41
N ASN A 9 -10.68 -42.15 8.66
CA ASN A 9 -9.37 -41.98 8.02
C ASN A 9 -9.38 -42.40 6.54
N GLN A 10 -10.17 -43.40 6.14
CA GLN A 10 -10.30 -43.79 4.73
C GLN A 10 -11.09 -42.76 3.92
N ILE A 11 -12.15 -42.19 4.49
CA ILE A 11 -12.94 -41.15 3.82
C ILE A 11 -12.10 -39.87 3.61
N ILE A 12 -11.32 -39.47 4.61
CA ILE A 12 -10.40 -38.33 4.50
C ILE A 12 -9.27 -38.62 3.50
N GLY A 13 -8.68 -39.82 3.51
CA GLY A 13 -7.65 -40.22 2.55
C GLY A 13 -8.14 -40.21 1.09
N ASN A 14 -9.36 -40.70 0.84
CA ASN A 14 -9.97 -40.68 -0.48
C ASN A 14 -10.33 -39.26 -0.95
N MET A 15 -10.78 -38.39 -0.03
CA MET A 15 -11.09 -37.00 -0.34
C MET A 15 -9.82 -36.20 -0.64
N VAL A 16 -8.73 -36.39 0.12
CA VAL A 16 -7.44 -35.74 -0.13
C VAL A 16 -6.83 -36.20 -1.46
N ASN A 17 -6.86 -37.50 -1.77
CA ASN A 17 -6.40 -38.02 -3.06
C ASN A 17 -7.20 -37.42 -4.23
N LYS A 18 -8.52 -37.27 -4.09
CA LYS A 18 -9.36 -36.66 -5.12
C LYS A 18 -9.03 -35.19 -5.34
N VAL A 19 -8.84 -34.42 -4.28
CA VAL A 19 -8.46 -33.00 -4.36
C VAL A 19 -7.05 -32.83 -4.95
N MET A 20 -6.10 -33.71 -4.61
CA MET A 20 -4.78 -33.72 -5.22
C MET A 20 -4.84 -34.08 -6.72
N LEU A 21 -5.67 -35.05 -7.11
CA LEU A 21 -5.88 -35.41 -8.51
C LEU A 21 -6.50 -34.26 -9.30
N GLU A 22 -7.57 -33.64 -8.79
CA GLU A 22 -8.19 -32.48 -9.43
C GLU A 22 -7.23 -31.28 -9.53
N GLY A 23 -6.38 -31.07 -8.51
CA GLY A 23 -5.33 -30.06 -8.54
C GLY A 23 -4.24 -30.34 -9.57
N ALA A 24 -3.83 -31.61 -9.71
CA ALA A 24 -2.87 -32.05 -10.72
C ALA A 24 -3.44 -31.94 -12.14
N GLU A 25 -4.69 -32.34 -12.37
CA GLU A 25 -5.38 -32.20 -13.66
C GLU A 25 -5.52 -30.73 -14.08
N GLN A 26 -5.83 -29.82 -13.15
CA GLN A 26 -5.88 -28.39 -13.42
C GLN A 26 -4.51 -27.80 -13.75
N GLN A 27 -3.46 -28.32 -13.11
CA GLN A 27 -2.09 -27.90 -13.36
C GLN A 27 -1.58 -28.42 -14.71
N GLU A 28 -1.88 -29.67 -15.07
CA GLU A 28 -1.61 -30.23 -16.39
C GLU A 28 -2.36 -29.47 -17.49
N ALA A 29 -3.65 -29.16 -17.29
CA ALA A 29 -4.44 -28.37 -18.25
C ALA A 29 -3.89 -26.95 -18.47
N GLN A 30 -3.33 -26.32 -17.42
CA GLN A 30 -2.63 -25.04 -17.57
C GLN A 30 -1.32 -25.19 -18.34
N ILE A 31 -0.55 -26.25 -18.06
CA ILE A 31 0.71 -26.54 -18.75
C ILE A 31 0.44 -26.81 -20.24
N ASP A 32 -0.59 -27.58 -20.58
CA ASP A 32 -0.97 -27.87 -21.97
C ASP A 32 -1.45 -26.61 -22.71
N ALA A 33 -2.21 -25.74 -22.04
CA ALA A 33 -2.65 -24.47 -22.61
C ALA A 33 -1.49 -23.51 -22.86
N ASP A 34 -0.52 -23.45 -21.94
CA ASP A 34 0.69 -22.65 -22.10
C ASP A 34 1.56 -23.22 -23.23
N MET A 35 1.71 -24.55 -23.30
CA MET A 35 2.49 -25.24 -24.35
C MET A 35 1.90 -24.99 -25.74
N ALA A 36 0.58 -25.07 -25.89
CA ALA A 36 -0.11 -24.74 -27.15
C ALA A 36 0.12 -23.29 -27.58
N LYS A 37 0.13 -22.34 -26.62
CA LYS A 37 0.41 -20.93 -26.87
C LYS A 37 1.86 -20.68 -27.29
N TYR A 38 2.81 -21.43 -26.74
CA TYR A 38 4.22 -21.36 -27.14
C TYR A 38 4.45 -21.96 -28.54
N ASP A 39 3.78 -23.06 -28.88
CA ASP A 39 3.83 -23.66 -30.22
C ASP A 39 3.24 -22.72 -31.29
N GLU A 40 2.14 -22.03 -30.99
CA GLU A 40 1.57 -21.01 -31.88
C GLU A 40 2.53 -19.83 -32.09
N LEU A 41 3.25 -19.41 -31.05
CA LEU A 41 4.28 -18.35 -31.12
C LEU A 41 5.57 -18.79 -31.82
N MET A 42 5.93 -20.08 -31.79
CA MET A 42 7.09 -20.61 -32.52
C MET A 42 6.81 -20.83 -34.01
N ASN A 43 5.57 -21.15 -34.36
CA ASN A 43 5.14 -21.41 -35.74
C ASN A 43 4.78 -20.14 -36.54
N ASP A 44 4.63 -18.99 -35.88
CA ASP A 44 4.39 -17.68 -36.53
C ASP A 44 5.73 -16.94 -36.74
N GLU A 45 6.24 -16.92 -37.98
CA GLU A 45 7.49 -16.22 -38.35
C GLU A 45 7.47 -14.73 -37.94
N ASP A 46 6.28 -14.11 -37.86
CA ASP A 46 6.08 -12.71 -37.47
C ASP A 46 5.83 -12.52 -35.95
N ALA A 47 5.66 -13.59 -35.17
CA ALA A 47 5.37 -13.48 -33.74
C ALA A 47 6.49 -12.77 -32.97
N LEU A 48 7.75 -13.02 -33.35
CA LEU A 48 8.90 -12.33 -32.78
C LEU A 48 8.87 -10.83 -33.11
N GLU A 49 8.42 -10.46 -34.31
CA GLU A 49 8.28 -9.07 -34.73
C GLU A 49 7.13 -8.36 -34.01
N ARG A 50 5.97 -9.01 -33.86
CA ARG A 50 4.84 -8.50 -33.06
C ARG A 50 5.23 -8.30 -31.59
N LEU A 51 6.01 -9.21 -31.00
CA LEU A 51 6.49 -9.06 -29.62
C LEU A 51 7.45 -7.86 -29.49
N ARG A 52 8.34 -7.65 -30.47
CA ARG A 52 9.22 -6.47 -30.52
C ARG A 52 8.42 -5.19 -30.65
N GLN A 53 7.43 -5.14 -31.53
CA GLN A 53 6.54 -3.98 -31.69
C GLN A 53 5.79 -3.66 -30.40
N LYS A 54 5.16 -4.65 -29.75
CA LYS A 54 4.49 -4.46 -28.44
C LYS A 54 5.42 -3.92 -27.36
N ARG A 55 6.65 -4.44 -27.27
CA ARG A 55 7.66 -3.94 -26.31
C ARG A 55 8.06 -2.50 -26.64
N LYS A 56 8.30 -2.19 -27.91
CA LYS A 56 8.65 -0.84 -28.37
C LYS A 56 7.54 0.16 -28.07
N GLU A 57 6.29 -0.20 -28.35
CA GLU A 57 5.12 0.64 -28.04
C GLU A 57 5.00 0.89 -26.54
N LYS A 58 5.15 -0.15 -25.71
CA LYS A 58 5.12 -0.01 -24.24
C LYS A 58 6.19 0.96 -23.75
N LEU A 59 7.43 0.82 -24.23
CA LEU A 59 8.52 1.74 -23.88
C LEU A 59 8.22 3.19 -24.29
N ILE A 60 7.69 3.40 -25.49
CA ILE A 60 7.30 4.74 -25.97
C ILE A 60 6.18 5.32 -25.11
N GLN A 61 5.16 4.52 -24.78
CA GLN A 61 4.05 4.94 -23.93
C GLN A 61 4.52 5.30 -22.52
N ASP A 62 5.39 4.47 -21.93
CA ASP A 62 5.94 4.71 -20.59
C ASP A 62 6.83 5.97 -20.58
N GLN A 63 7.61 6.19 -21.63
CA GLN A 63 8.39 7.41 -21.78
C GLN A 63 7.49 8.64 -21.91
N LYS A 64 6.42 8.56 -22.72
CA LYS A 64 5.46 9.65 -22.89
C LYS A 64 4.77 9.99 -21.56
N LYS A 65 4.27 8.99 -20.83
CA LYS A 65 3.69 9.18 -19.49
C LYS A 65 4.66 9.86 -18.54
N ARG A 66 5.92 9.43 -18.53
CA ARG A 66 6.95 10.03 -17.67
C ARG A 66 7.22 11.49 -18.03
N LEU A 67 7.22 11.84 -19.31
CA LEU A 67 7.34 13.24 -19.76
C LEU A 67 6.10 14.06 -19.35
N ASP A 68 4.90 13.51 -19.51
CA ASP A 68 3.65 14.16 -19.09
C ASP A 68 3.64 14.40 -17.57
N TRP A 69 4.08 13.43 -16.77
CA TRP A 69 4.24 13.57 -15.32
C TRP A 69 5.28 14.63 -14.96
N GLN A 70 6.44 14.65 -15.62
CA GLN A 70 7.43 15.71 -15.42
C GLN A 70 6.89 17.10 -15.76
N ALA A 71 6.12 17.23 -16.84
CA ALA A 71 5.50 18.50 -17.24
C ALA A 71 4.47 18.98 -16.20
N GLN A 72 3.77 18.04 -15.56
CA GLN A 72 2.86 18.31 -14.44
C GLN A 72 3.59 18.57 -13.10
N GLY A 73 4.92 18.47 -13.06
CA GLY A 73 5.72 18.71 -11.85
C GLY A 73 5.87 17.51 -10.92
N HIS A 74 5.58 16.28 -11.37
CA HIS A 74 5.93 15.06 -10.65
C HIS A 74 7.46 14.88 -10.62
N GLY A 75 7.95 14.07 -9.69
CA GLY A 75 9.40 13.89 -9.53
C GLY A 75 10.10 14.94 -8.65
N ARG A 76 9.35 15.96 -8.21
CA ARG A 76 9.84 17.04 -7.35
C ARG A 76 8.91 17.21 -6.16
N TYR A 77 9.48 17.65 -5.06
CA TYR A 77 8.73 18.03 -3.87
C TYR A 77 8.60 19.55 -3.86
N MET A 78 7.40 20.06 -4.13
CA MET A 78 7.13 21.50 -4.27
C MET A 78 6.08 21.97 -3.28
N GLU A 79 6.23 23.21 -2.81
CA GLU A 79 5.23 23.88 -2.00
C GLU A 79 4.15 24.50 -2.89
N LEU A 80 2.88 24.28 -2.56
CA LEU A 80 1.74 24.97 -3.16
C LEU A 80 1.21 25.97 -2.14
N SER A 81 1.05 27.21 -2.60
CA SER A 81 0.59 28.33 -1.74
C SER A 81 -0.86 28.73 -2.03
N ASP A 82 -1.36 28.48 -3.23
CA ASP A 82 -2.73 28.83 -3.62
C ASP A 82 -3.66 27.60 -3.58
N THR A 83 -4.87 27.84 -3.05
CA THR A 83 -5.99 26.91 -3.13
C THR A 83 -6.30 26.50 -4.57
N LYS A 84 -6.18 27.42 -5.52
CA LYS A 84 -6.40 27.11 -6.96
C LYS A 84 -5.36 26.14 -7.49
N GLU A 85 -4.10 26.31 -7.11
CA GLU A 85 -3.01 25.43 -7.50
C GLU A 85 -3.23 24.02 -6.95
N PHE A 86 -3.66 23.90 -5.69
CA PHE A 86 -4.02 22.60 -5.10
C PHE A 86 -5.10 21.88 -5.91
N PHE A 87 -6.23 22.54 -6.21
CA PHE A 87 -7.30 21.92 -6.98
C PHE A 87 -6.90 21.61 -8.43
N HIS A 88 -6.06 22.46 -9.05
CA HIS A 88 -5.53 22.20 -10.39
C HIS A 88 -4.59 20.98 -10.39
N ALA A 89 -3.71 20.91 -9.40
CA ALA A 89 -2.77 19.81 -9.25
C ALA A 89 -3.53 18.49 -9.00
N ALA A 90 -4.55 18.49 -8.13
CA ALA A 90 -5.39 17.33 -7.83
C ALA A 90 -6.21 16.85 -9.04
N LYS A 91 -6.58 17.75 -9.96
CA LYS A 91 -7.28 17.39 -11.21
C LYS A 91 -6.36 16.87 -12.31
N THR A 92 -5.14 17.39 -12.39
CA THR A 92 -4.17 17.02 -13.44
C THR A 92 -3.44 15.72 -13.10
N SER A 93 -3.24 15.44 -11.82
CA SER A 93 -2.47 14.28 -11.35
C SER A 93 -3.41 13.20 -10.86
N GLN A 94 -3.25 11.98 -11.37
CA GLN A 94 -4.10 10.86 -10.99
C GLN A 94 -3.89 10.45 -9.52
N ARG A 95 -2.64 10.48 -9.06
CA ARG A 95 -2.25 10.17 -7.68
C ARG A 95 -1.48 11.34 -7.12
N MET A 96 -1.84 11.74 -5.91
CA MET A 96 -1.21 12.86 -5.24
C MET A 96 -1.17 12.62 -3.74
N VAL A 97 -0.06 13.04 -3.13
CA VAL A 97 0.10 13.08 -1.68
C VAL A 97 0.44 14.52 -1.29
N VAL A 98 -0.33 15.06 -0.35
CA VAL A 98 -0.18 16.44 0.12
C VAL A 98 0.21 16.46 1.59
N HIS A 99 1.38 17.03 1.88
CA HIS A 99 1.85 17.27 3.23
C HIS A 99 1.33 18.61 3.75
N PHE A 100 0.41 18.59 4.70
CA PHE A 100 0.07 19.78 5.48
C PHE A 100 1.08 19.92 6.60
N TYR A 101 1.90 20.97 6.53
CA TYR A 101 3.02 21.19 7.44
C TYR A 101 2.94 22.56 8.11
N ARG A 102 3.75 22.72 9.17
CA ARG A 102 3.98 24.00 9.85
C ARG A 102 5.48 24.20 10.05
N PRO A 103 6.05 25.39 9.73
CA PRO A 103 7.50 25.62 9.77
C PRO A 103 8.17 25.40 11.13
N THR A 104 7.42 25.47 12.23
CA THR A 104 7.94 25.46 13.59
C THR A 104 8.13 24.06 14.19
N THR A 105 7.80 22.99 13.46
CA THR A 105 7.70 21.63 14.01
C THR A 105 8.74 20.69 13.40
N ARG A 106 9.65 20.16 14.24
CA ARG A 106 10.68 19.17 13.84
C ARG A 106 10.09 17.95 13.14
N TYR A 107 8.87 17.55 13.52
CA TYR A 107 8.16 16.42 12.93
C TYR A 107 7.88 16.57 11.43
N CYS A 108 7.66 17.81 10.96
CA CYS A 108 7.42 18.08 9.54
C CYS A 108 8.70 17.92 8.71
N GLU A 109 9.86 18.29 9.26
CA GLU A 109 11.16 18.17 8.58
C GLU A 109 11.49 16.70 8.25
N ASN A 110 11.07 15.79 9.12
CA ASN A 110 11.27 14.37 8.91
C ASN A 110 10.42 13.86 7.73
N VAL A 111 9.14 14.20 7.68
CA VAL A 111 8.25 13.87 6.56
C VAL A 111 8.79 14.47 5.25
N ASP A 112 9.26 15.71 5.29
CA ASP A 112 9.88 16.39 4.13
C ASP A 112 11.06 15.56 3.59
N ALA A 113 11.97 15.10 4.47
CA ALA A 113 13.13 14.29 4.07
C ALA A 113 12.74 12.95 3.43
N HIS A 114 11.64 12.34 3.86
CA HIS A 114 11.12 11.11 3.24
C HIS A 114 10.45 11.38 1.90
N PHE A 115 9.63 12.44 1.79
CA PHE A 115 8.97 12.82 0.54
C PHE A 115 9.93 13.28 -0.54
N GLU A 116 11.05 13.94 -0.19
CA GLU A 116 12.10 14.24 -1.16
C GLU A 116 12.76 12.99 -1.77
N LYS A 117 12.85 11.89 -1.00
CA LYS A 117 13.35 10.61 -1.50
C LYS A 117 12.29 9.88 -2.33
N LEU A 118 11.04 9.89 -1.88
CA LEU A 118 9.94 9.19 -2.55
C LEU A 118 9.55 9.85 -3.88
N CYS A 119 9.49 11.17 -3.95
CA CYS A 119 9.07 11.86 -5.19
C CYS A 119 9.99 11.52 -6.38
N LYS A 120 11.30 11.34 -6.14
CA LYS A 120 12.26 10.97 -7.20
C LYS A 120 12.08 9.53 -7.69
N LYS A 121 11.62 8.63 -6.81
CA LYS A 121 11.42 7.21 -7.12
C LYS A 121 10.05 6.95 -7.75
N HIS A 122 9.02 7.63 -7.26
CA HIS A 122 7.63 7.43 -7.64
C HIS A 122 7.14 8.58 -8.52
N MET A 123 7.46 8.50 -9.82
CA MET A 123 7.04 9.49 -10.82
C MET A 123 5.54 9.41 -11.13
N GLU A 124 4.89 8.31 -10.77
CA GLU A 124 3.46 8.09 -10.93
C GLU A 124 2.61 8.89 -9.92
N THR A 125 3.24 9.41 -8.87
CA THR A 125 2.58 10.11 -7.76
C THR A 125 3.17 11.49 -7.55
N ARG A 126 2.31 12.49 -7.50
CA ARG A 126 2.72 13.86 -7.24
C ARG A 126 2.82 14.13 -5.74
N PHE A 127 3.99 14.55 -5.28
CA PHE A 127 4.20 14.94 -3.88
C PHE A 127 4.27 16.45 -3.77
N VAL A 128 3.44 17.02 -2.92
CA VAL A 128 3.40 18.47 -2.67
C VAL A 128 3.28 18.76 -1.18
N LYS A 129 3.66 19.95 -0.77
CA LYS A 129 3.45 20.44 0.59
C LYS A 129 2.67 21.74 0.60
N ILE A 130 1.92 21.96 1.67
CA ILE A 130 1.11 23.15 1.88
C ILE A 130 1.33 23.62 3.31
N ASP A 131 1.66 24.91 3.43
CA ASP A 131 1.74 25.57 4.73
C ASP A 131 0.31 25.74 5.28
N ALA A 132 0.03 25.04 6.37
CA ALA A 132 -1.27 25.05 7.01
C ALA A 132 -1.62 26.43 7.60
N GLU A 133 -0.64 27.24 8.03
CA GLU A 133 -0.88 28.58 8.58
C GLU A 133 -1.31 29.57 7.50
N LYS A 134 -0.84 29.39 6.26
CA LYS A 134 -1.20 30.26 5.13
C LYS A 134 -2.48 29.80 4.41
N SER A 135 -2.92 28.57 4.66
CA SER A 135 -3.98 27.90 3.88
C SER A 135 -5.15 27.44 4.75
N GLU A 136 -5.61 28.29 5.67
CA GLU A 136 -6.71 27.98 6.61
C GLU A 136 -7.96 27.43 5.91
N TYR A 137 -8.33 27.98 4.75
CA TYR A 137 -9.47 27.48 3.97
C TYR A 137 -9.34 26.00 3.58
N LEU A 138 -8.14 25.55 3.20
CA LEU A 138 -7.90 24.15 2.84
C LEU A 138 -7.90 23.27 4.09
N VAL A 139 -7.32 23.75 5.18
CA VAL A 139 -7.28 23.07 6.48
C VAL A 139 -8.70 22.78 6.97
N ASP A 140 -9.57 23.79 6.97
CA ASP A 140 -10.97 23.66 7.40
C ASP A 140 -11.77 22.76 6.45
N LYS A 141 -11.66 23.00 5.13
CA LYS A 141 -12.44 22.27 4.13
C LYS A 141 -12.08 20.79 4.06
N LEU A 142 -10.82 20.45 4.29
CA LEU A 142 -10.32 19.08 4.27
C LEU A 142 -10.29 18.45 5.66
N GLY A 143 -10.69 19.17 6.72
CA GLY A 143 -10.76 18.63 8.08
C GLY A 143 -9.39 18.25 8.65
N ILE A 144 -8.38 19.08 8.40
CA ILE A 144 -7.03 18.88 8.93
C ILE A 144 -6.99 19.39 10.37
N VAL A 145 -6.98 18.47 11.33
CA VAL A 145 -7.06 18.80 12.77
C VAL A 145 -5.68 18.86 13.44
N MET A 146 -4.68 18.17 12.88
CA MET A 146 -3.33 18.08 13.45
C MET A 146 -2.24 18.13 12.38
N ILE A 147 -1.01 18.39 12.79
CA ILE A 147 0.16 18.49 11.91
C ILE A 147 1.30 17.63 12.51
N PRO A 148 2.06 16.87 11.69
CA PRO A 148 1.92 16.72 10.24
C PRO A 148 0.67 15.92 9.86
N THR A 149 0.03 16.25 8.73
CA THR A 149 -1.00 15.41 8.11
C THR A 149 -0.65 15.18 6.65
N MET A 150 -0.67 13.92 6.22
CA MET A 150 -0.48 13.53 4.81
C MET A 150 -1.84 13.16 4.23
N LEU A 151 -2.33 14.02 3.34
CA LEU A 151 -3.58 13.81 2.62
C LEU A 151 -3.33 12.98 1.36
N LEU A 152 -4.06 11.89 1.22
CA LEU A 152 -3.94 10.98 0.08
C LEU A 152 -5.06 11.27 -0.91
N VAL A 153 -4.71 11.64 -2.13
CA VAL A 153 -5.64 12.00 -3.20
C VAL A 153 -5.46 11.06 -4.38
N LYS A 154 -6.57 10.51 -4.86
CA LYS A 154 -6.61 9.65 -6.04
C LYS A 154 -7.81 10.01 -6.91
N ASP A 155 -7.58 10.14 -8.21
CA ASP A 155 -8.60 10.48 -9.21
C ASP A 155 -9.41 11.74 -8.82
N GLY A 156 -8.72 12.75 -8.26
CA GLY A 156 -9.32 14.01 -7.81
C GLY A 156 -10.16 13.93 -6.52
N LYS A 157 -10.18 12.77 -5.84
CA LYS A 157 -10.89 12.57 -4.57
C LYS A 157 -9.91 12.29 -3.44
N VAL A 158 -10.26 12.73 -2.24
CA VAL A 158 -9.54 12.37 -1.02
C VAL A 158 -9.87 10.92 -0.68
N VAL A 159 -8.84 10.09 -0.58
CA VAL A 159 -8.95 8.67 -0.22
C VAL A 159 -8.77 8.48 1.27
N HIS A 160 -7.77 9.13 1.86
CA HIS A 160 -7.41 8.93 3.26
C HIS A 160 -6.61 10.11 3.84
N HIS A 161 -6.56 10.20 5.17
CA HIS A 161 -5.75 11.15 5.92
C HIS A 161 -4.84 10.40 6.89
N ILE A 162 -3.54 10.41 6.64
CA ILE A 162 -2.58 9.92 7.63
C ILE A 162 -2.28 11.08 8.59
N ARG A 163 -2.79 10.97 9.82
CA ARG A 163 -2.68 12.00 10.85
C ARG A 163 -1.49 11.71 11.75
N GLY A 164 -0.56 12.65 11.84
CA GLY A 164 0.67 12.48 12.60
C GLY A 164 1.49 11.28 12.12
N PHE A 165 1.84 10.41 13.06
CA PHE A 165 2.63 9.20 12.82
C PHE A 165 1.91 7.92 13.26
N ASP A 166 0.62 8.00 13.59
CA ASP A 166 -0.12 6.88 14.20
C ASP A 166 -0.12 5.62 13.32
N GLU A 167 -0.17 5.79 12.00
CA GLU A 167 -0.13 4.70 11.02
C GLU A 167 1.31 4.28 10.64
N LEU A 168 2.30 5.04 11.09
CA LEU A 168 3.73 4.81 10.85
C LEU A 168 4.45 4.26 12.09
N GLY A 169 3.69 3.80 13.09
CA GLY A 169 4.23 3.23 14.34
C GLY A 169 4.17 4.18 15.54
N GLY A 170 3.60 5.37 15.38
CA GLY A 170 3.42 6.37 16.46
C GLY A 170 4.71 7.12 16.82
N THR A 171 5.80 6.90 16.08
CA THR A 171 7.10 7.53 16.30
C THR A 171 7.48 8.37 15.08
N ASP A 172 8.28 9.42 15.29
CA ASP A 172 8.89 10.15 14.18
C ASP A 172 9.99 9.31 13.52
N GLU A 173 10.61 8.39 14.23
CA GLU A 173 11.57 7.44 13.65
C GLU A 173 10.88 6.33 12.85
N PHE A 174 10.71 6.52 11.54
CA PHE A 174 10.23 5.50 10.61
C PHE A 174 11.05 5.45 9.32
N SER A 175 11.11 4.29 8.66
CA SER A 175 11.82 4.16 7.39
C SER A 175 11.05 4.74 6.20
N THR A 176 11.78 5.13 5.16
CA THR A 176 11.17 5.56 3.88
C THR A 176 10.38 4.42 3.23
N GLN A 177 10.78 3.17 3.50
CA GLN A 177 10.11 1.97 3.01
C GLN A 177 8.76 1.77 3.69
N LEU A 178 8.68 1.97 5.01
CA LEU A 178 7.43 1.92 5.75
C LEU A 178 6.43 2.95 5.21
N LEU A 179 6.86 4.20 5.05
CA LEU A 179 6.00 5.24 4.47
C LEU A 179 5.55 4.87 3.04
N ALA A 180 6.45 4.36 2.20
CA ALA A 180 6.10 3.93 0.86
C ALA A 180 5.05 2.82 0.87
N TRP A 181 5.26 1.83 1.74
CA TRP A 181 4.37 0.70 1.91
C TRP A 181 2.98 1.15 2.37
N VAL A 182 2.86 2.00 3.40
CA VAL A 182 1.57 2.54 3.88
C VAL A 182 0.84 3.28 2.76
N LEU A 183 1.53 4.16 2.03
CA LEU A 183 0.94 4.88 0.90
C LEU A 183 0.46 3.93 -0.22
N SER A 184 1.16 2.80 -0.43
CA SER A 184 0.75 1.80 -1.41
C SER A 184 -0.54 1.08 -1.02
N GLN A 185 -0.81 0.90 0.29
CA GLN A 185 -2.06 0.31 0.78
C GLN A 185 -3.29 1.14 0.39
N HIS A 186 -3.12 2.46 0.30
CA HIS A 186 -4.18 3.36 -0.16
C HIS A 186 -4.17 3.59 -1.69
N SER A 187 -3.40 2.80 -2.44
CA SER A 187 -3.28 2.88 -3.90
C SER A 187 -2.84 4.24 -4.44
N VAL A 188 -2.16 5.05 -3.62
CA VAL A 188 -1.60 6.34 -4.05
C VAL A 188 -0.15 6.25 -4.51
N LEU A 189 0.53 5.11 -4.34
CA LEU A 189 1.78 4.79 -5.03
C LEU A 189 1.91 3.29 -5.28
N THR A 190 2.84 2.90 -6.15
CA THR A 190 3.15 1.50 -6.42
C THR A 190 4.38 1.08 -5.61
N TYR A 191 4.29 0.00 -4.83
CA TYR A 191 5.38 -0.52 -4.03
C TYR A 191 5.53 -2.02 -4.28
N ASP A 192 6.71 -2.43 -4.74
CA ASP A 192 7.02 -3.81 -5.17
C ASP A 192 7.82 -4.59 -4.10
N GLY A 193 7.84 -4.13 -2.85
CA GLY A 193 8.58 -4.76 -1.76
C GLY A 193 7.68 -5.46 -0.74
N ASP A 194 8.30 -6.26 0.13
CA ASP A 194 7.62 -6.91 1.26
C ASP A 194 7.24 -5.90 2.35
N MET A 195 6.29 -6.31 3.21
CA MET A 195 5.89 -5.52 4.37
C MET A 195 7.09 -5.28 5.30
N PRO A 196 7.45 -4.03 5.64
CA PRO A 196 8.59 -3.74 6.53
C PRO A 196 8.39 -4.25 7.95
N GLU A 197 9.44 -4.84 8.55
CA GLU A 197 9.39 -5.39 9.92
C GLU A 197 9.03 -4.37 11.01
N GLU A 198 9.40 -3.11 10.78
CA GLU A 198 9.07 -1.97 11.66
C GLU A 198 7.57 -1.86 11.92
N TYR A 199 6.75 -2.28 10.97
CA TYR A 199 5.30 -2.26 11.09
C TYR A 199 4.76 -3.15 12.21
N PHE A 200 5.36 -4.33 12.41
CA PHE A 200 4.95 -5.27 13.46
C PHE A 200 5.30 -4.79 14.87
N LYS A 201 6.25 -3.85 14.99
CA LYS A 201 6.70 -3.32 16.28
C LYS A 201 5.82 -2.16 16.76
N GLY A 202 5.00 -1.58 15.88
CA GLY A 202 4.14 -0.43 16.19
C GLY A 202 2.90 -0.82 17.01
N LYS A 203 2.79 -0.28 18.24
CA LYS A 203 1.65 -0.47 19.17
C LYS A 203 0.48 0.49 18.87
N GLY A 204 0.08 0.64 17.61
CA GLY A 204 -1.00 1.56 17.21
C GLY A 204 -2.32 0.83 16.93
N VAL A 205 -3.45 1.38 17.38
CA VAL A 205 -4.79 0.85 17.05
C VAL A 205 -5.07 0.87 15.54
N ASN A 206 -4.45 1.81 14.80
CA ASN A 206 -4.64 1.97 13.36
C ASN A 206 -3.69 1.11 12.51
N SER A 207 -2.52 0.69 13.03
CA SER A 207 -1.67 -0.30 12.34
C SER A 207 -2.37 -1.67 12.27
N VAL A 208 -3.22 -1.98 13.25
CA VAL A 208 -4.10 -3.16 13.17
C VAL A 208 -5.12 -3.01 12.03
N HIS A 209 -5.70 -1.82 11.84
CA HIS A 209 -6.71 -1.58 10.80
C HIS A 209 -6.14 -1.67 9.37
N VAL A 210 -4.92 -1.15 9.15
CA VAL A 210 -4.21 -1.28 7.86
C VAL A 210 -3.74 -2.72 7.61
N ALA A 211 -3.44 -3.50 8.66
CA ALA A 211 -3.22 -4.94 8.52
C ALA A 211 -4.51 -5.70 8.13
N MET A 212 -5.67 -5.28 8.64
CA MET A 212 -6.98 -5.88 8.31
C MET A 212 -7.44 -5.60 6.87
N LEU A 213 -7.08 -4.44 6.29
CA LEU A 213 -7.31 -4.15 4.86
C LEU A 213 -6.58 -5.16 3.93
N ASN A 214 -5.58 -5.87 4.47
CA ASN A 214 -4.56 -6.60 3.74
C ASN A 214 -4.76 -8.12 3.64
N GLY A 215 -6.01 -8.61 3.72
CA GLY A 215 -6.36 -10.04 3.54
C GLY A 215 -5.97 -10.67 2.19
N LYS A 216 -5.17 -9.99 1.37
CA LYS A 216 -4.64 -10.44 0.08
C LYS A 216 -3.13 -10.73 0.08
N TYR A 217 -2.37 -10.26 1.08
CA TYR A 217 -0.91 -10.44 1.15
C TYR A 217 -0.38 -10.85 2.54
N GLY A 218 -1.24 -10.93 3.57
CA GLY A 218 -0.86 -11.47 4.87
C GLY A 218 -1.01 -12.98 4.91
N GLY A 219 0.11 -13.71 5.05
CA GLY A 219 0.08 -15.11 5.48
C GLY A 219 -0.71 -15.23 6.79
N ALA A 220 -1.67 -16.15 6.82
CA ALA A 220 -2.70 -16.27 7.84
C ALA A 220 -2.19 -16.61 9.26
N ASP A 221 -0.89 -16.86 9.43
CA ASP A 221 -0.35 -17.46 10.64
C ASP A 221 -0.06 -16.47 11.77
N ASN A 222 0.18 -15.18 11.48
CA ASN A 222 0.60 -14.20 12.50
C ASN A 222 -0.54 -13.38 13.13
N ILE A 223 -1.77 -13.49 12.63
CA ILE A 223 -2.92 -12.74 13.20
C ILE A 223 -3.38 -13.36 14.53
N ARG A 224 -3.17 -14.68 14.72
CA ARG A 224 -3.64 -15.41 15.90
C ARG A 224 -2.88 -15.10 17.19
N GLU A 225 -1.59 -14.76 17.11
CA GLU A 225 -0.80 -14.47 18.31
C GLU A 225 -1.10 -13.09 18.90
N GLY A 226 -1.44 -12.09 18.07
CA GLY A 226 -1.71 -10.72 18.54
C GLY A 226 -3.02 -10.55 19.32
N ILE A 227 -4.01 -11.41 19.08
CA ILE A 227 -5.32 -11.33 19.77
C ILE A 227 -5.24 -11.85 21.21
N ASN A 228 -4.32 -12.78 21.51
CA ASN A 228 -4.23 -13.41 22.83
C ASN A 228 -3.52 -12.56 23.90
N SER A 229 -2.93 -11.42 23.52
CA SER A 229 -2.25 -10.48 24.43
C SER A 229 -3.22 -9.60 25.23
N TYR A 230 -4.49 -9.53 24.84
CA TYR A 230 -5.48 -8.60 25.41
C TYR A 230 -6.36 -9.17 26.54
N LYS A 231 -5.97 -10.28 27.17
CA LYS A 231 -6.78 -10.93 28.22
C LYS A 231 -6.26 -10.78 29.65
N ASP A 232 -5.20 -10.02 29.90
CA ASP A 232 -4.63 -9.92 31.26
C ASP A 232 -4.58 -8.48 31.79
N TYR A 233 -5.73 -7.82 31.78
CA TYR A 233 -6.06 -6.77 32.74
C TYR A 233 -7.42 -7.11 33.33
N GLY A 234 -7.44 -8.15 34.15
CA GLY A 234 -8.53 -8.44 35.07
C GLY A 234 -8.39 -7.58 36.32
N ASP A 235 -9.55 -7.11 36.81
CA ASP A 235 -9.82 -6.44 38.08
C ASP A 235 -8.74 -6.56 39.16
N SER A 236 -8.37 -5.40 39.71
CA SER A 236 -8.09 -5.30 41.14
C SER A 236 -8.77 -4.04 41.67
N ASP A 237 -9.93 -4.28 42.27
CA ASP A 237 -10.68 -3.36 43.12
C ASP A 237 -9.83 -2.83 44.28
N GLU A 238 -10.17 -1.59 44.67
CA GLU A 238 -10.35 -1.07 46.03
C GLU A 238 -9.20 -1.06 47.08
N ASP A 239 -9.25 0.04 47.85
CA ASP A 239 -8.73 0.28 49.21
C ASP A 239 -7.23 0.54 49.43
N ASP A 240 -6.86 1.79 49.72
CA ASP A 240 -6.77 2.26 51.12
C ASP A 240 -6.31 3.74 51.19
N TYR A 241 -7.12 4.58 51.84
CA TYR A 241 -6.71 5.90 52.35
C TYR A 241 -6.35 5.75 53.83
N SER A 242 -5.14 6.13 54.21
CA SER A 242 -4.78 6.55 55.57
C SER A 242 -3.94 7.81 55.52
#